data_AF-A0A7S2P6D7-F1
#
_entry.id   AF-A0A7S2P6D7-F1
#
_cell.length_a   1.000
_cell.length_b   1.000
_cell.length_c   1.000
_cell.angle_alpha   90.00
_cell.angle_beta   90.00
_cell.angle_gamma   90.00
#
_symmetry.space_group_name_H-M   'P 1'
#
loop_
_entity.id
_entity.type
_entity.pdbx_description
1 polymer ?
#
loop_
_entity_poly.entity_id
_entity_poly.type
_entity_poly.pdbx_seq_one_letter_code
_entity_poly.pdbx_strand_id
1 'polypeptide(L)'
;AGDGVFGSNSFFFEFARNWSGLCVEPLQAHVEQIRRTRRCEVVHAAACARSSASERFIRVEGVQGRSGLAASFPGQYKQELSRMPARVTEESVPCVNVNKLLAGRGMRRVDLFALDVEGAELDVLRSLE
;
A
#
# COMPACT_ATOMS: atom_id res chain seq x y z
N ALA A 1 -1.40 -3.37 5.61
CA ALA A 1 -1.79 -3.97 4.32
C ALA A 1 -1.21 -5.37 4.22
N GLY A 2 -1.64 -6.18 3.25
CA GLY A 2 -1.99 -7.60 3.41
C GLY A 2 -3.50 -7.70 3.09
N ASP A 3 -4.17 -8.81 3.38
CA ASP A 3 -5.63 -8.91 3.14
C ASP A 3 -6.48 -8.15 4.17
N GLY A 4 -5.81 -7.46 5.10
CA GLY A 4 -6.39 -6.77 6.25
C GLY A 4 -6.17 -7.50 7.56
N VAL A 5 -6.17 -8.84 7.55
CA VAL A 5 -5.96 -9.69 8.73
C VAL A 5 -4.65 -10.46 8.59
N PHE A 6 -4.55 -11.32 7.58
CA PHE A 6 -3.35 -12.05 7.25
C PHE A 6 -2.35 -11.15 6.51
N GLY A 7 -1.08 -11.25 6.89
CA GLY A 7 -0.01 -10.37 6.40
C GLY A 7 -0.10 -8.92 6.89
N SER A 8 -1.04 -8.58 7.78
CA SER A 8 -1.25 -7.22 8.25
C SER A 8 -0.36 -6.86 9.43
N ASN A 9 0.58 -5.94 9.22
CA ASN A 9 1.49 -5.46 10.26
C ASN A 9 0.82 -4.63 11.37
N SER A 10 -0.41 -4.14 11.16
CA SER A 10 -1.13 -3.30 12.14
C SER A 10 -2.32 -4.00 12.80
N PHE A 11 -2.64 -5.24 12.40
CA PHE A 11 -3.85 -5.91 12.87
C PHE A 11 -3.91 -6.08 14.39
N PHE A 12 -2.83 -6.65 14.92
CA PHE A 12 -2.67 -6.86 16.35
C PHE A 12 -2.75 -5.54 17.14
N PHE A 13 -2.07 -4.49 16.69
CA PHE A 13 -2.04 -3.21 17.40
C PHE A 13 -3.42 -2.56 17.48
N GLU A 14 -4.18 -2.61 16.39
CA GLU A 14 -5.53 -2.03 16.37
C GLU A 14 -6.47 -2.71 17.35
N PHE A 15 -6.52 -4.04 17.34
CA PHE A 15 -7.50 -4.79 18.14
C PHE A 15 -7.04 -5.08 19.56
N ALA A 16 -5.75 -5.35 19.78
CA ALA A 16 -5.22 -5.70 21.10
C ALA A 16 -4.67 -4.49 21.86
N ARG A 17 -4.30 -3.41 21.18
CA ARG A 17 -3.66 -2.23 21.78
C ARG A 17 -4.40 -0.91 21.54
N ASN A 18 -5.63 -0.98 20.99
CA ASN A 18 -6.46 0.20 20.65
C ASN A 18 -5.72 1.22 19.77
N TRP A 19 -4.80 0.75 18.93
CA TRP A 19 -4.14 1.63 17.97
C TRP A 19 -5.15 2.15 16.95
N SER A 20 -5.01 3.41 16.57
CA SER A 20 -5.77 4.03 15.48
C SER A 20 -4.81 4.62 14.46
N GLY A 21 -5.24 4.64 13.20
CA GLY A 21 -4.42 5.16 12.12
C GLY A 21 -5.02 4.91 10.75
N LEU A 22 -4.16 5.01 9.74
CA LEU A 22 -4.53 4.93 8.33
C LEU A 22 -3.91 3.68 7.69
N CYS A 23 -4.64 3.09 6.75
CA CYS A 23 -4.12 2.10 5.82
C CYS A 23 -4.23 2.65 4.39
N VAL A 24 -3.10 2.73 3.69
CA VAL A 24 -3.02 3.12 2.28
C VAL A 24 -2.85 1.85 1.46
N GLU A 25 -3.78 1.57 0.55
CA GLU A 25 -3.81 0.34 -0.25
C GLU A 25 -4.33 0.63 -1.66
N PRO A 26 -3.58 0.29 -2.73
CA PRO A 26 -4.01 0.53 -4.11
C PRO A 26 -4.95 -0.53 -4.68
N LEU A 27 -4.96 -1.77 -4.17
CA LEU A 27 -5.80 -2.83 -4.73
C LEU A 27 -7.23 -2.74 -4.21
N GLN A 28 -8.20 -2.43 -5.08
CA GLN A 28 -9.62 -2.29 -4.73
C GLN A 28 -10.17 -3.49 -3.94
N ALA A 29 -9.81 -4.73 -4.32
CA ALA A 29 -10.25 -5.93 -3.61
C ALA A 29 -9.75 -5.96 -2.15
N HIS A 30 -8.49 -5.57 -1.91
CA HIS A 30 -7.95 -5.46 -0.56
C HIS A 30 -8.60 -4.31 0.20
N VAL A 31 -8.80 -3.15 -0.42
CA VAL A 31 -9.50 -2.01 0.20
C VAL A 31 -10.87 -2.43 0.74
N GLU A 32 -11.65 -3.15 -0.05
CA GLU A 32 -12.96 -3.65 0.37
C GLU A 32 -12.87 -4.63 1.54
N GLN A 33 -11.92 -5.57 1.48
CA GLN A 33 -11.73 -6.55 2.54
C GLN A 33 -11.26 -5.90 3.84
N ILE A 34 -10.31 -4.98 3.78
CA ILE A 34 -9.79 -4.21 4.92
C ILE A 34 -10.95 -3.42 5.54
N ARG A 35 -11.77 -2.72 4.74
CA ARG A 35 -12.95 -1.98 5.25
C ARG A 35 -13.98 -2.87 5.95
N ARG A 36 -14.10 -4.14 5.55
CA ARG A 36 -15.02 -5.10 6.19
C ARG A 36 -14.45 -5.69 7.49
N THR A 37 -13.12 -5.75 7.63
CA THR A 37 -12.43 -6.51 8.70
C THR A 37 -11.68 -5.63 9.69
N ARG A 38 -11.52 -4.33 9.41
CA ARG A 38 -10.71 -3.39 10.18
C ARG A 38 -11.51 -2.15 10.55
N ARG A 39 -11.06 -1.47 11.61
CA ARG A 39 -11.57 -0.19 12.12
C ARG A 39 -10.72 1.00 11.67
N CYS A 40 -9.49 0.77 11.21
CA CYS A 40 -8.65 1.84 10.65
C CYS A 40 -9.31 2.49 9.42
N GLU A 41 -9.02 3.77 9.20
CA GLU A 41 -9.42 4.43 7.97
C GLU A 41 -8.62 3.86 6.79
N VAL A 42 -9.30 3.60 5.66
CA VAL A 42 -8.68 3.01 4.46
C VAL A 42 -8.72 3.99 3.30
N VAL A 43 -7.52 4.36 2.84
CA VAL A 43 -7.27 5.23 1.70
C VAL A 43 -6.97 4.36 0.48
N HIS A 44 -7.85 4.40 -0.51
CA HIS A 44 -7.67 3.69 -1.78
C HIS A 44 -6.71 4.48 -2.67
N ALA A 45 -5.41 4.22 -2.52
CA ALA A 45 -4.33 4.84 -3.28
C ALA A 45 -3.03 4.06 -3.08
N ALA A 46 -2.08 4.23 -3.98
CA ALA A 46 -0.67 3.91 -3.71
C ALA A 46 0.00 5.03 -2.91
N ALA A 47 1.06 4.71 -2.18
CA ALA A 47 1.95 5.71 -1.57
C ALA A 47 3.08 6.07 -2.54
N CYS A 48 3.38 7.36 -2.68
CA CYS A 48 4.44 7.85 -3.56
C CYS A 48 5.06 9.16 -3.07
N ALA A 49 6.19 9.53 -3.66
CA ALA A 49 6.86 10.80 -3.36
C ALA A 49 6.01 12.03 -3.71
N ARG A 50 5.18 11.97 -4.75
CA ARG A 50 4.32 13.08 -5.20
C ARG A 50 2.93 12.58 -5.52
N SER A 51 1.89 13.26 -4.99
CA SER A 51 0.51 12.89 -5.29
C SER A 51 0.19 13.03 -6.77
N SER A 52 -0.59 12.10 -7.29
CA SER A 52 -1.06 12.04 -8.68
C SER A 52 -2.44 11.41 -8.72
N ALA A 53 -3.30 11.89 -9.63
CA ALA A 53 -4.64 11.35 -9.78
C ALA A 53 -4.65 9.96 -10.42
N SER A 54 -3.59 9.61 -11.16
CA SER A 54 -3.51 8.38 -11.94
C SER A 54 -2.05 8.00 -12.18
N GLU A 55 -1.61 6.87 -11.64
CA GLU A 55 -0.30 6.27 -11.87
C GLU A 55 -0.46 4.85 -12.38
N ARG A 56 0.45 4.43 -13.26
CA ARG A 56 0.48 3.05 -13.77
C ARG A 56 0.91 2.10 -12.66
N PHE A 57 0.16 1.04 -12.46
CA PHE A 57 0.32 0.09 -11.38
C PHE A 57 0.30 -1.33 -11.93
N ILE A 58 1.27 -2.13 -11.49
CA ILE A 58 1.36 -3.54 -11.85
C ILE A 58 0.63 -4.33 -10.77
N ARG A 59 -0.48 -4.95 -11.15
CA ARG A 59 -1.26 -5.85 -10.33
C ARG A 59 -0.83 -7.29 -10.60
N VAL A 60 -0.58 -8.02 -9.52
CA VAL A 60 -0.22 -9.44 -9.53
C VAL A 60 -1.24 -10.21 -8.73
N GLU A 61 -1.93 -11.14 -9.40
CA GLU A 61 -2.89 -12.06 -8.79
C GLU A 61 -2.27 -13.46 -8.66
N GLY A 62 -2.65 -14.21 -7.62
CA GLY A 62 -2.13 -15.57 -7.35
C GLY A 62 -0.89 -15.60 -6.46
N VAL A 63 -0.19 -14.47 -6.28
CA VAL A 63 0.95 -14.33 -5.37
C VAL A 63 0.78 -13.03 -4.56
N GLN A 64 0.74 -13.14 -3.24
CA GLN A 64 0.63 -11.98 -2.34
C GLN A 64 1.95 -11.19 -2.29
N GLY A 65 1.85 -9.88 -2.01
CA GLY A 65 3.03 -9.02 -1.82
C GLY A 65 3.90 -8.92 -3.07
N ARG A 66 3.30 -8.66 -4.24
CA ARG A 66 4.01 -8.54 -5.52
C ARG A 66 3.41 -7.48 -6.47
N SER A 67 2.49 -6.66 -5.99
CA SER A 67 1.88 -5.58 -6.78
C SER A 67 2.50 -4.24 -6.41
N GLY A 68 2.81 -3.38 -7.38
CA GLY A 68 3.55 -2.13 -7.13
C GLY A 68 3.44 -1.13 -8.29
N LEU A 69 3.89 0.10 -8.04
CA LEU A 69 3.93 1.15 -9.07
C LEU A 69 4.85 0.75 -10.22
N ALA A 70 4.38 0.90 -11.47
CA ALA A 70 5.11 0.45 -12.66
C ALA A 70 6.46 1.15 -12.84
N ALA A 71 6.59 2.40 -12.36
CA ALA A 71 7.83 3.18 -12.46
C ALA A 71 8.97 2.64 -11.59
N SER A 72 8.63 2.02 -10.44
CA SER A 72 9.58 1.48 -9.46
C SER A 72 9.52 -0.04 -9.36
N PHE A 73 8.74 -0.70 -10.22
CA PHE A 73 8.52 -2.14 -10.17
C PHE A 73 9.82 -2.91 -10.42
N PRO A 74 10.28 -3.77 -9.50
CA PRO A 74 11.56 -4.44 -9.63
C PRO A 74 11.64 -5.28 -10.91
N GLY A 75 12.70 -5.07 -11.72
CA GLY A 75 12.89 -5.82 -12.97
C GLY A 75 13.02 -7.33 -12.75
N GLN A 76 13.60 -7.75 -11.61
CA GLN A 76 13.75 -9.15 -11.21
C GLN A 76 12.39 -9.86 -11.00
N TYR A 77 11.37 -9.13 -10.52
CA TYR A 77 10.05 -9.70 -10.30
C TYR A 77 9.42 -10.23 -11.58
N LYS A 78 9.67 -9.60 -12.73
CA LYS A 78 9.13 -10.10 -14.01
C LYS A 78 9.61 -11.51 -14.33
N GLN A 79 10.88 -11.80 -14.07
CA GLN A 79 11.44 -13.13 -14.30
C GLN A 79 10.92 -14.15 -13.29
N GLU A 80 10.82 -13.76 -12.02
CA GLU A 80 10.28 -14.64 -10.96
C GLU A 80 8.81 -14.98 -11.19
N LEU A 81 7.98 -13.96 -11.48
CA LEU A 81 6.54 -14.13 -11.70
C LEU A 81 6.23 -15.01 -12.91
N SER A 82 7.09 -15.00 -13.94
CA SER A 82 6.92 -15.89 -15.10
C SER A 82 7.07 -17.39 -14.76
N ARG A 83 7.63 -17.71 -13.59
CA ARG A 83 7.82 -19.08 -13.08
C ARG A 83 6.76 -19.46 -12.04
N MET A 84 5.82 -18.56 -11.73
CA MET A 84 4.80 -18.75 -10.73
C MET A 84 3.42 -18.83 -11.39
N PRO A 85 2.40 -19.43 -10.74
CA PRO A 85 1.01 -19.38 -11.20
C PRO A 85 0.40 -17.99 -10.95
N ALA A 86 1.05 -16.94 -11.43
CA ALA A 86 0.68 -15.55 -11.23
C ALA A 86 0.07 -14.97 -12.51
N ARG A 87 -0.97 -14.15 -12.35
CA ARG A 87 -1.51 -13.31 -13.43
C ARG A 87 -1.04 -11.88 -13.21
N VAL A 88 -0.37 -11.33 -14.21
CA VAL A 88 0.13 -9.95 -14.17
C VAL A 88 -0.70 -9.08 -15.11
N THR A 89 -1.24 -7.99 -14.59
CA THR A 89 -2.00 -6.99 -15.34
C THR A 89 -1.52 -5.58 -14.98
N GLU A 90 -1.79 -4.61 -15.85
CA GLU A 90 -1.53 -3.21 -15.57
C GLU A 90 -2.86 -2.47 -15.41
N GLU A 91 -2.96 -1.62 -14.39
CA GLU A 91 -4.11 -0.77 -14.12
C GLU A 91 -3.65 0.63 -13.68
N SER A 92 -4.57 1.59 -13.62
CA SER A 92 -4.29 2.94 -13.13
C SER A 92 -4.89 3.12 -11.74
N VAL A 93 -4.07 3.59 -10.79
CA VAL A 93 -4.51 3.87 -9.42
C VAL A 93 -4.15 5.31 -9.03
N PRO A 94 -4.94 5.96 -8.17
CA PRO A 94 -4.51 7.22 -7.58
C PRO A 94 -3.30 6.99 -6.69
N CYS A 95 -2.46 8.01 -6.55
CA CYS A 95 -1.28 7.94 -5.72
C CYS A 95 -1.17 9.17 -4.81
N VAL A 96 -0.79 8.97 -3.55
CA VAL A 96 -0.78 10.02 -2.53
C VAL A 96 0.57 10.13 -1.85
N ASN A 97 1.04 11.37 -1.68
CA ASN A 97 2.16 11.67 -0.79
C ASN A 97 1.73 11.57 0.68
N VAL A 98 2.51 10.85 1.47
CA VAL A 98 2.20 10.52 2.87
C VAL A 98 2.09 11.80 3.72
N ASN A 99 2.98 12.78 3.55
CA ASN A 99 2.92 14.03 4.33
C ASN A 99 1.63 14.79 4.06
N LYS A 100 1.23 14.92 2.79
CA LYS A 100 -0.03 15.57 2.41
C LYS A 100 -1.23 14.84 3.00
N LEU A 101 -1.20 13.51 2.99
CA LEU A 101 -2.27 12.68 3.54
C LEU A 101 -2.43 12.88 5.06
N LEU A 102 -1.31 12.86 5.79
CA LEU A 102 -1.28 13.05 7.24
C LEU A 102 -1.66 14.48 7.63
N ALA A 103 -1.10 15.48 6.95
CA ALA A 103 -1.42 16.90 7.18
C ALA A 103 -2.91 17.19 6.96
N GLY A 104 -3.51 16.64 5.89
CA GLY A 104 -4.94 16.77 5.61
C GLY A 104 -5.86 16.15 6.67
N ARG A 105 -5.33 15.28 7.55
CA ARG A 105 -6.04 14.68 8.68
C ARG A 105 -5.62 15.25 10.03
N GLY A 106 -4.78 16.28 10.05
CA GLY A 106 -4.23 16.86 11.27
C GLY A 106 -3.34 15.89 12.07
N MET A 107 -2.83 14.82 11.44
CA MET A 107 -1.95 13.85 12.08
C MET A 107 -0.53 14.42 12.16
N ARG A 108 -0.10 14.77 13.37
CA ARG A 108 1.21 15.41 13.62
C ARG A 108 2.29 14.47 14.14
N ARG A 109 1.91 13.26 14.56
CA ARG A 109 2.80 12.25 15.14
C ARG A 109 2.37 10.89 14.63
N VAL A 110 3.36 10.09 14.21
CA VAL A 110 3.17 8.71 13.78
C VAL A 110 4.03 7.84 14.69
N ASP A 111 3.40 7.05 15.55
CA ASP A 111 4.10 6.15 16.47
C ASP A 111 4.54 4.84 15.80
N LEU A 112 3.87 4.47 14.71
CA LEU A 112 4.16 3.29 13.91
C LEU A 112 3.97 3.62 12.43
N PHE A 113 5.03 3.43 11.64
CA PHE A 113 4.97 3.54 10.19
C PHE A 113 5.45 2.22 9.57
N ALA A 114 4.49 1.42 9.09
CA ALA A 114 4.77 0.18 8.37
C ALA A 114 4.70 0.47 6.87
N LEU A 115 5.80 0.25 6.16
CA LEU A 115 5.95 0.54 4.74
C LEU A 115 6.41 -0.71 3.99
N ASP A 116 5.60 -1.12 3.02
CA ASP A 116 5.88 -2.20 2.08
C ASP A 116 5.10 -1.88 0.80
N VAL A 117 5.79 -1.42 -0.24
CA VAL A 117 5.19 -0.84 -1.47
C VAL A 117 5.81 -1.43 -2.73
N GLU A 118 6.51 -2.55 -2.59
CA GLU A 118 7.08 -3.37 -3.65
C GLU A 118 7.95 -2.57 -4.63
N GLY A 119 8.93 -1.83 -4.11
CA GLY A 119 10.01 -1.18 -4.87
C GLY A 119 10.04 0.35 -4.79
N ALA A 120 8.97 0.99 -4.28
CA ALA A 120 8.88 2.44 -4.12
C ALA A 120 9.33 2.95 -2.72
N GLU A 121 9.87 2.09 -1.86
CA GLU A 121 10.10 2.39 -0.43
C GLU A 121 11.00 3.61 -0.25
N LEU A 122 12.12 3.64 -0.97
CA LEU A 122 13.10 4.71 -0.85
C LEU A 122 12.54 6.07 -1.31
N ASP A 123 11.71 6.07 -2.35
CA ASP A 123 11.08 7.29 -2.86
C ASP A 123 10.05 7.83 -1.87
N VAL A 124 9.26 6.95 -1.25
CA VAL A 124 8.34 7.33 -0.17
C VAL A 124 9.13 7.88 1.02
N LEU A 125 10.15 7.17 1.50
CA LEU A 125 10.95 7.58 2.65
C LEU A 125 11.68 8.90 2.45
N ARG A 126 12.28 9.13 1.27
CA ARG A 126 12.95 10.40 0.94
C ARG A 126 11.99 11.57 0.86
N SER A 127 10.71 11.31 0.64
CA SER A 127 9.70 12.35 0.60
C SER A 127 9.19 12.76 1.98
N LEU A 128 9.46 11.99 3.04
CA LEU A 128 9.00 12.31 4.39
C LEU A 128 9.74 13.54 4.95
N GLU A 129 8.99 14.40 5.64
CA GLU A 129 9.48 15.65 6.25
C GLU A 129 9.27 15.66 7.77
#